data_AF-A0A3D4Y0C8-F1
#
_entry.id   AF-A0A3D4Y0C8-F1
#
_cell.length_a   1.000
_cell.length_b   1.000
_cell.length_c   1.000
_cell.angle_alpha   90.00
_cell.angle_beta   90.00
_cell.angle_gamma   90.00
#
_symmetry.space_group_name_H-M   'P 1'
#
loop_
_entity.id
_entity.type
_entity.pdbx_description
1 polymer ?
#
loop_
_entity_poly.entity_id
_entity_poly.type
_entity_poly.pdbx_seq_one_letter_code
_entity_poly.pdbx_strand_id
1 'polypeptide(L)'
;MEENERFRRFPTTDNIEIEFDTADHVCMRFGFKAGETALHPKGAETVTFIGVAPAYGKAWEPALWYVIHHPSVKGKACCWGGVSNLLEAGFTRISA
;
A
#
# COMPACT_ATOMS: atom_id res chain seq x y z
N MET A 1 17.14 -7.75 16.25
CA MET A 1 16.65 -6.36 16.38
C MET A 1 15.53 -6.18 15.37
N GLU A 2 14.69 -5.16 15.50
CA GLU A 2 13.54 -4.82 14.61
C GLU A 2 12.15 -5.31 15.08
N GLU A 3 11.80 -5.06 16.34
CA GLU A 3 10.40 -5.02 16.78
C GLU A 3 9.78 -3.61 16.62
N ASN A 4 10.56 -2.63 16.15
CA ASN A 4 10.20 -1.20 16.15
C ASN A 4 9.62 -0.66 14.82
N GLU A 5 9.46 -1.49 13.78
CA GLU A 5 8.95 -1.03 12.47
C GLU A 5 7.55 -1.53 12.13
N ARG A 6 6.87 -2.23 13.05
CA ARG A 6 5.54 -2.80 12.81
C ARG A 6 4.50 -1.76 12.42
N PHE A 7 4.62 -0.54 12.92
CA PHE A 7 3.68 0.53 12.63
C PHE A 7 4.39 1.71 12.00
N ARG A 8 3.92 2.13 10.83
CA ARG A 8 4.47 3.29 10.12
C ARG A 8 3.40 4.37 10.01
N ARG A 9 3.75 5.62 10.29
CA ARG A 9 2.87 6.77 10.05
C ARG A 9 3.20 7.42 8.73
N PHE A 10 2.18 7.71 7.92
CA PHE A 10 2.36 8.30 6.60
C PHE A 10 1.12 9.09 6.16
N PRO A 11 1.27 10.24 5.47
CA PRO A 11 0.14 11.01 4.98
C PRO A 11 -0.53 10.36 3.76
N THR A 12 -1.85 10.38 3.74
CA THR A 12 -2.67 9.94 2.60
C THR A 12 -2.85 11.04 1.56
N THR A 13 -3.45 10.69 0.41
CA THR A 13 -3.87 11.63 -0.64
C THR A 13 -4.69 12.80 -0.08
N ASP A 14 -5.54 12.53 0.92
CA ASP A 14 -6.41 13.50 1.60
C ASP A 14 -5.71 14.34 2.68
N ASN A 15 -4.38 14.23 2.82
CA ASN A 15 -3.57 14.86 3.88
C ASN A 15 -3.91 14.40 5.31
N ILE A 16 -4.40 13.18 5.46
CA ILE A 16 -4.65 12.58 6.79
C ILE A 16 -3.44 11.71 7.12
N GLU A 17 -2.84 11.90 8.29
CA GLU A 17 -1.83 10.97 8.80
C GLU A 17 -2.52 9.71 9.35
N ILE A 18 -2.12 8.55 8.84
CA ILE A 18 -2.63 7.25 9.27
C ILE A 18 -1.44 6.39 9.70
N GLU A 19 -1.70 5.53 10.68
CA GLU A 19 -0.78 4.47 11.12
C GLU A 19 -1.10 3.17 10.38
N PHE A 20 -0.08 2.59 9.73
CA PHE A 20 -0.17 1.38 8.92
C PHE A 20 0.49 0.20 9.64
N ASP A 21 -0.16 -0.97 9.71
CA ASP A 21 0.47 -2.22 10.14
C ASP A 21 1.30 -2.78 8.97
N THR A 22 2.61 -2.82 9.15
CA THR A 22 3.61 -3.23 8.14
C THR A 22 3.94 -4.71 8.25
N ALA A 23 3.37 -5.45 9.20
CA ALA A 23 3.71 -6.84 9.43
C ALA A 23 3.43 -7.70 8.18
N ASP A 24 4.41 -8.53 7.80
CA ASP A 24 4.34 -9.41 6.64
C ASP A 24 3.04 -10.22 6.59
N HIS A 25 2.65 -10.86 7.69
CA HIS A 25 1.46 -11.71 7.75
C HIS A 25 0.14 -10.94 7.59
N VAL A 26 0.14 -9.62 7.82
CA VAL A 26 -1.02 -8.74 7.60
C VAL A 26 -1.05 -8.29 6.15
N CYS A 27 0.09 -7.80 5.63
CA CYS A 27 0.21 -7.30 4.26
C CYS A 27 0.02 -8.42 3.22
N MET A 28 0.57 -9.61 3.47
CA MET A 28 0.52 -10.75 2.56
C MET A 28 -0.90 -11.27 2.31
N ARG A 29 -1.89 -10.92 3.15
CA ARG A 29 -3.30 -11.18 2.86
C ARG A 29 -3.76 -10.51 1.57
N PHE A 30 -3.08 -9.42 1.18
CA PHE A 30 -3.30 -8.65 -0.04
C PHE A 30 -2.31 -8.97 -1.17
N GLY A 31 -1.42 -9.94 -0.96
CA GLY A 31 -0.49 -10.45 -1.96
C GLY A 31 0.89 -9.79 -1.98
N PHE A 32 1.15 -8.76 -1.17
CA PHE A 32 2.42 -8.03 -1.16
C PHE A 32 2.87 -7.71 0.27
N LYS A 33 4.18 -7.50 0.47
CA LYS A 33 4.73 -7.02 1.76
C LYS A 33 4.86 -5.51 1.80
N ALA A 34 4.92 -4.94 3.00
CA ALA A 34 5.37 -3.56 3.14
C ALA A 34 6.81 -3.42 2.60
N GLY A 35 7.08 -2.31 1.91
CA GLY A 35 8.36 -2.05 1.23
C GLY A 35 8.50 -2.70 -0.15
N GLU A 36 7.68 -3.69 -0.51
CA GLU A 36 7.72 -4.33 -1.82
C GLU A 36 7.32 -3.35 -2.93
N THR A 37 7.96 -3.48 -4.10
CA THR A 37 7.67 -2.68 -5.29
C THR A 37 6.94 -3.50 -6.35
N ALA A 38 6.01 -2.84 -7.05
CA ALA A 38 5.23 -3.45 -8.12
C ALA A 38 4.92 -2.44 -9.22
N LEU A 39 4.55 -2.91 -10.40
CA LEU A 39 3.94 -2.09 -11.44
C LEU A 39 2.46 -1.89 -11.13
N HIS A 40 2.01 -0.65 -11.25
CA HIS A 40 0.62 -0.27 -11.08
C HIS A 40 -0.24 -0.73 -12.27
N PRO A 41 -1.45 -1.28 -12.07
CA PRO A 41 -2.27 -1.81 -13.15
C PRO A 41 -2.75 -0.77 -14.18
N LYS A 42 -2.78 0.52 -13.81
CA LYS A 42 -3.26 1.60 -14.70
C LYS A 42 -2.17 2.25 -15.57
N GLY A 43 -0.92 1.83 -15.48
CA GLY A 43 0.16 2.45 -16.27
C GLY A 43 1.55 1.86 -16.02
N ALA A 44 2.58 2.56 -16.46
CA ALA A 44 3.98 2.13 -16.31
C ALA A 44 4.61 2.54 -14.97
N GLU A 45 3.82 3.11 -14.06
CA GLU A 45 4.32 3.59 -12.77
C GLU A 45 4.63 2.45 -11.81
N THR A 46 5.75 2.58 -11.11
CA THR A 46 6.08 1.73 -9.98
C THR A 46 5.40 2.23 -8.72
N VAL A 47 5.00 1.31 -7.86
CA VAL A 47 4.47 1.61 -6.51
C VAL A 47 5.35 0.98 -5.45
N THR A 48 5.34 1.53 -4.24
CA THR A 48 5.84 0.86 -3.03
C THR A 48 4.71 0.67 -2.05
N PHE A 49 4.50 -0.55 -1.58
CA PHE A 49 3.52 -0.84 -0.53
C PHE A 49 4.00 -0.33 0.82
N ILE A 50 3.10 0.28 1.59
CA ILE A 50 3.43 0.92 2.88
C ILE A 50 2.99 0.03 4.04
N GLY A 51 1.80 -0.54 3.96
CA GLY A 51 1.21 -1.36 5.02
C GLY A 51 -0.31 -1.32 4.98
N VAL A 52 -0.94 -1.99 5.94
CA VAL A 52 -2.39 -2.15 6.01
C VAL A 52 -2.98 -1.16 6.99
N ALA A 53 -4.00 -0.43 6.54
CA ALA A 53 -4.81 0.43 7.39
C ALA A 53 -6.26 0.47 6.87
N PRO A 54 -7.24 0.87 7.70
CA PRO A 54 -8.62 1.03 7.25
C PRO A 54 -8.75 2.00 6.07
N ALA A 55 -9.48 1.60 5.03
CA ALA A 55 -9.79 2.46 3.90
C ALA A 55 -10.87 3.48 4.28
N TYR A 56 -10.50 4.76 4.32
CA TYR A 56 -11.45 5.86 4.50
C TYR A 56 -12.49 5.86 3.36
N GLY A 57 -13.77 5.99 3.71
CA GLY A 57 -14.87 6.02 2.74
C GLY A 57 -15.34 4.66 2.23
N LYS A 58 -14.68 3.54 2.59
CA LYS A 58 -15.12 2.16 2.28
C LYS A 58 -15.31 1.34 3.56
N ALA A 59 -16.28 1.75 4.36
CA ALA A 59 -16.71 1.04 5.57
C ALA A 59 -15.60 0.67 6.58
N TRP A 60 -14.46 1.37 6.55
CA TRP A 60 -13.29 1.07 7.40
C TRP A 60 -12.73 -0.34 7.22
N GLU A 61 -12.95 -0.96 6.05
CA GLU A 61 -12.36 -2.25 5.73
C GLU A 61 -10.83 -2.14 5.62
N PRO A 62 -10.08 -3.17 6.05
CA PRO A 62 -8.63 -3.17 5.91
C PRO A 62 -8.25 -3.16 4.43
N ALA A 63 -7.31 -2.29 4.06
CA ALA A 63 -6.75 -2.23 2.72
C ALA A 63 -5.23 -2.13 2.79
N LEU A 64 -4.54 -2.68 1.79
CA LEU A 64 -3.11 -2.43 1.60
C LEU A 64 -2.92 -1.10 0.87
N TRP A 65 -2.12 -0.22 1.48
CA TRP A 65 -1.80 1.10 0.95
C TRP A 65 -0.45 1.10 0.26
N TYR A 66 -0.31 1.95 -0.76
CA TYR A 66 0.91 2.11 -1.54
C TYR A 66 1.13 3.57 -1.93
N VAL A 67 2.36 3.88 -2.34
CA VAL A 67 2.75 5.19 -2.88
C VAL A 67 3.14 4.99 -4.33
N ILE A 68 2.58 5.80 -5.22
CA ILE A 68 2.96 5.83 -6.64
C ILE A 68 4.23 6.67 -6.79
N HIS A 69 5.25 6.10 -7.43
CA HIS A 69 6.47 6.81 -7.81
C HIS A 69 6.25 7.48 -9.15
N HIS A 70 5.59 8.64 -9.14
CA HIS A 70 5.39 9.46 -10.33
C HIS A 70 5.72 10.92 -10.01
N PRO A 71 6.43 11.67 -10.87
CA PRO A 71 6.83 13.05 -10.60
C PRO A 71 5.67 14.00 -10.22
N SER A 72 4.47 13.72 -10.74
CA SER A 72 3.26 14.51 -10.49
C SER A 72 2.45 14.05 -9.27
N VAL A 73 2.72 12.87 -8.71
CA VAL A 73 2.03 12.34 -7.53
C VAL A 73 2.94 12.55 -6.32
N LYS A 74 2.50 13.39 -5.38
CA LYS A 74 3.31 13.94 -4.27
C LYS A 74 3.65 12.93 -3.16
N GLY A 75 4.07 11.71 -3.48
CA GLY A 75 4.58 10.75 -2.49
C GLY A 75 3.61 10.47 -1.34
N LYS A 76 2.31 10.46 -1.61
CA LYS A 76 1.25 10.23 -0.61
C LYS A 76 0.69 8.83 -0.76
N ALA A 77 0.25 8.24 0.35
CA ALA A 77 -0.35 6.92 0.35
C ALA A 77 -1.75 6.96 -0.27
N CYS A 78 -2.01 6.01 -1.16
CA CYS A 78 -3.34 5.68 -1.67
C CYS A 78 -3.59 4.18 -1.48
N CYS A 79 -4.85 3.77 -1.53
CA CYS A 79 -5.22 2.36 -1.50
C CYS A 79 -6.10 2.02 -2.70
N TRP A 80 -5.99 0.78 -3.16
CA TRP A 80 -6.85 0.26 -4.21
C TRP A 80 -8.11 -0.29 -3.56
N GLY A 81 -9.15 0.53 -3.47
CA GLY A 81 -10.33 0.18 -2.71
C GLY A 81 -11.13 -0.98 -3.32
N GLY A 82 -11.35 -2.04 -2.52
CA GLY A 82 -12.36 -3.08 -2.80
C GLY A 82 -11.83 -4.40 -3.36
N VAL A 83 -10.53 -4.68 -3.22
CA VAL A 83 -9.95 -5.97 -3.58
C VAL A 83 -9.16 -6.53 -2.40
N SER A 84 -9.39 -7.81 -2.09
CA SER A 84 -8.63 -8.50 -1.05
C SER A 84 -7.28 -8.98 -1.56
N ASN A 85 -7.04 -8.98 -2.88
CA ASN A 85 -5.81 -9.45 -3.49
C ASN A 85 -5.40 -8.48 -4.61
N LEU A 86 -4.23 -7.86 -4.49
CA LEU A 86 -3.77 -6.87 -5.47
C LEU A 86 -3.19 -7.50 -6.74
N LEU A 87 -2.78 -8.77 -6.70
CA LEU A 87 -2.39 -9.49 -7.91
C LEU A 87 -3.61 -9.66 -8.84
N GLU A 88 -4.78 -9.96 -8.29
CA GLU A 88 -6.04 -10.03 -9.03
C GLU A 88 -6.47 -8.66 -9.58
N ALA A 89 -6.09 -7.59 -8.88
CA ALA A 89 -6.30 -6.22 -9.34
C ALA A 89 -5.33 -5.79 -10.47
N GLY A 90 -4.37 -6.66 -10.84
CA GLY A 90 -3.43 -6.44 -11.95
C GLY A 90 -2.10 -5.82 -11.54
N PHE A 91 -1.79 -5.71 -10.25
CA PHE A 91 -0.45 -5.31 -9.81
C PHE A 91 0.54 -6.41 -10.18
N THR A 92 1.66 -6.02 -10.78
CA THR A 92 2.68 -6.97 -11.24
C THR A 92 3.94 -6.81 -10.41
N ARG A 93 4.41 -7.90 -9.80
CA ARG A 93 5.70 -7.88 -9.08
C ARG A 93 6.82 -7.53 -10.04
N ILE A 94 7.71 -6.64 -9.60
CA ILE A 94 8.97 -6.41 -10.28
C ILE A 94 9.93 -7.45 -9.70
N SER A 95 10.13 -8.55 -10.42
CA SER A 95 11.16 -9.53 -10.07
C SER A 95 12.54 -8.86 -10.17
N ALA A 96 13.31 -8.92 -9.09
CA ALA A 96 14.73 -8.55 -9.06
C ALA A 96 15.56 -9.53 -9.91
#